data_AF-A0A9D8L2M6-F1
#
_entry.id   AF-A0A9D8L2M6-F1
#
_cell.length_a   1.000
_cell.length_b   1.000
_cell.length_c   1.000
_cell.angle_alpha   90.00
_cell.angle_beta   90.00
_cell.angle_gamma   90.00
#
_symmetry.space_group_name_H-M   'P 1'
#
loop_
_entity.id
_entity.type
_entity.pdbx_description
1 polymer ?
#
loop_
_entity_poly.entity_id
_entity_poly.type
_entity_poly.pdbx_seq_one_letter_code
_entity_poly.pdbx_strand_id
1 'polypeptide(L)'
;MTGIVRLACISIAVSLTGAASALAADDGAPNLRGTRYCEIIPVYRDGLSFHLEVYNTLGQNDCPPAIWDAIDPKALAKELGAEEVVMNGPRFWVMDRIIATGTTKDGATKEFDGLAATQRATLSLPLRVIVFGSRPYSEKTIVRDTTYVYDAGKPVYEITDDAGNVYVMQTCAEIVDKTLAMDDLAGLGAR
;
A
#
# COMPACT_ATOMS: atom_id res chain seq x y z
N MET A 1 9.73 21.22 -7.89
CA MET A 1 9.64 20.42 -9.15
C MET A 1 8.73 19.25 -8.85
N THR A 2 7.68 19.04 -9.64
CA THR A 2 6.66 18.02 -9.37
C THR A 2 7.10 16.68 -9.97
N GLY A 3 7.54 15.74 -9.13
CA GLY A 3 7.95 14.41 -9.57
C GLY A 3 6.75 13.48 -9.72
N ILE A 4 6.55 12.91 -10.91
CA ILE A 4 5.55 11.87 -11.15
C ILE A 4 6.22 10.50 -10.96
N VAL A 5 5.74 9.72 -10.00
CA VAL A 5 6.13 8.32 -9.79
C VAL A 5 4.95 7.42 -10.14
N ARG A 6 5.22 6.29 -10.79
CA ARG A 6 4.22 5.35 -11.31
C ARG A 6 4.40 3.96 -10.67
N LEU A 7 3.31 3.24 -10.38
CA LEU A 7 3.34 1.98 -9.62
C LEU A 7 2.27 0.95 -10.08
N ALA A 8 2.48 -0.34 -9.77
CA ALA A 8 1.55 -1.46 -10.00
C ALA A 8 1.72 -2.59 -8.94
N CYS A 9 0.70 -3.43 -8.69
CA CYS A 9 0.69 -4.55 -7.70
C CYS A 9 -0.40 -5.60 -7.99
N ILE A 10 -0.23 -6.86 -7.54
CA ILE A 10 -1.17 -8.02 -7.62
C ILE A 10 -1.04 -8.89 -6.32
N SER A 11 -2.05 -9.73 -5.97
CA SER A 11 -2.37 -10.09 -4.56
C SER A 11 -3.22 -11.38 -4.29
N ILE A 12 -3.77 -11.51 -3.06
CA ILE A 12 -4.78 -12.48 -2.47
C ILE A 12 -4.19 -13.78 -1.87
N ALA A 13 -4.39 -14.19 -0.58
CA ALA A 13 -4.91 -13.59 0.69
C ALA A 13 -4.61 -14.54 1.92
N VAL A 14 -4.90 -14.16 3.21
CA VAL A 14 -4.88 -15.02 4.47
C VAL A 14 -3.47 -15.53 4.93
N SER A 15 -2.98 -15.71 6.16
CA SER A 15 -3.24 -15.40 7.61
C SER A 15 -1.97 -15.82 8.41
N LEU A 16 -1.68 -15.73 9.73
CA LEU A 16 -2.16 -15.20 11.05
C LEU A 16 -0.87 -15.24 11.97
N THR A 17 -0.61 -14.69 13.18
CA THR A 17 -1.25 -14.02 14.36
C THR A 17 -0.23 -13.00 14.99
N GLY A 18 -0.60 -12.18 15.99
CA GLY A 18 0.33 -11.35 16.80
C GLY A 18 -0.07 -9.86 16.93
N ALA A 19 0.48 -9.09 17.89
CA ALA A 19 0.17 -7.66 18.03
C ALA A 19 1.37 -6.85 18.55
N ALA A 20 1.72 -5.73 17.89
CA ALA A 20 2.79 -4.83 18.31
C ALA A 20 2.36 -3.35 18.40
N SER A 21 3.23 -2.51 18.96
CA SER A 21 2.95 -1.08 19.21
C SER A 21 3.10 -0.22 17.97
N ALA A 22 2.31 0.86 17.91
CA ALA A 22 2.36 1.87 16.86
C ALA A 22 3.73 2.57 16.79
N LEU A 23 4.49 2.34 15.71
CA LEU A 23 5.64 3.17 15.35
C LEU A 23 5.15 4.42 14.61
N ALA A 24 5.15 5.56 15.30
CA ALA A 24 4.84 6.87 14.71
C ALA A 24 5.83 7.19 13.57
N ALA A 25 5.29 7.45 12.37
CA ALA A 25 6.07 7.37 11.13
C ALA A 25 6.09 8.66 10.28
N ASP A 26 5.27 9.66 10.64
CA ASP A 26 5.07 10.88 9.83
C ASP A 26 6.27 11.84 9.79
N ASP A 27 7.24 11.67 10.69
CA ASP A 27 8.43 12.54 10.82
C ASP A 27 9.72 11.84 10.35
N GLY A 28 9.61 10.86 9.44
CA GLY A 28 10.77 10.22 8.83
C GLY A 28 11.42 9.12 9.67
N ALA A 29 10.59 8.32 10.37
CA ALA A 29 11.04 7.23 11.24
C ALA A 29 12.12 6.35 10.56
N PRO A 30 13.33 6.23 11.16
CA PRO A 30 14.46 5.59 10.51
C PRO A 30 14.32 4.05 10.51
N ASN A 31 14.72 3.44 9.39
CA ASN A 31 14.68 2.00 9.15
C ASN A 31 13.26 1.43 9.04
N LEU A 32 12.44 2.00 8.14
CA LEU A 32 11.18 1.38 7.74
C LEU A 32 11.36 0.02 7.02
N ARG A 33 12.55 -0.29 6.51
CA ARG A 33 12.82 -1.51 5.74
C ARG A 33 12.50 -2.77 6.55
N GLY A 34 11.57 -3.58 6.05
CA GLY A 34 11.04 -4.75 6.75
C GLY A 34 9.92 -4.46 7.77
N THR A 35 9.53 -3.20 7.96
CA THR A 35 8.38 -2.85 8.83
C THR A 35 7.07 -3.21 8.16
N ARG A 36 6.28 -4.03 8.86
CA ARG A 36 4.94 -4.49 8.47
C ARG A 36 3.91 -3.36 8.52
N TYR A 37 3.01 -3.33 7.55
CA TYR A 37 1.83 -2.46 7.52
C TYR A 37 0.72 -3.08 6.66
N CYS A 38 -0.47 -2.48 6.67
CA CYS A 38 -1.55 -2.80 5.71
C CYS A 38 -2.20 -1.54 5.16
N GLU A 39 -2.93 -1.70 4.05
CA GLU A 39 -3.77 -0.67 3.45
C GLU A 39 -5.22 -1.13 3.28
N ILE A 40 -6.16 -0.40 3.89
CA ILE A 40 -7.59 -0.51 3.62
C ILE A 40 -7.93 0.52 2.54
N ILE A 41 -8.52 0.06 1.44
CA ILE A 41 -8.79 0.90 0.28
C ILE A 41 -10.29 0.82 -0.07
N PRO A 42 -11.15 1.66 0.52
CA PRO A 42 -12.54 1.78 0.12
C PRO A 42 -12.65 2.34 -1.30
N VAL A 43 -13.52 1.72 -2.10
CA VAL A 43 -13.75 2.05 -3.51
C VAL A 43 -15.16 2.64 -3.65
N TYR A 44 -15.23 3.94 -3.85
CA TYR A 44 -16.48 4.68 -4.01
C TYR A 44 -16.72 5.04 -5.47
N ARG A 45 -17.99 5.23 -5.84
CA ARG A 45 -18.40 5.55 -7.21
C ARG A 45 -19.03 6.93 -7.31
N ASP A 46 -18.62 7.66 -8.34
CA ASP A 46 -19.22 8.90 -8.81
C ASP A 46 -19.62 8.74 -10.29
N GLY A 47 -20.85 8.26 -10.52
CA GLY A 47 -21.40 8.00 -11.85
C GLY A 47 -20.63 6.95 -12.66
N LEU A 48 -19.70 7.41 -13.51
CA LEU A 48 -18.83 6.62 -14.38
C LEU A 48 -17.33 6.67 -13.97
N SER A 49 -17.04 7.35 -12.86
CA SER A 49 -15.73 7.44 -12.21
C SER A 49 -15.77 6.69 -10.88
N PHE A 50 -14.60 6.26 -10.41
CA PHE A 50 -14.39 5.76 -9.06
C PHE A 50 -13.35 6.60 -8.35
N HIS A 51 -13.57 6.87 -7.06
CA HIS A 51 -12.56 7.44 -6.18
C HIS A 51 -12.21 6.41 -5.10
N LEU A 52 -10.90 6.26 -4.86
CA LEU A 52 -10.34 5.29 -3.93
C LEU A 52 -9.54 6.06 -2.89
N GLU A 53 -9.79 5.81 -1.62
CA GLU A 53 -9.04 6.39 -0.50
C GLU A 53 -8.08 5.34 0.06
N VAL A 54 -6.78 5.66 0.23
CA VAL A 54 -5.80 4.69 0.74
C VAL A 54 -5.50 4.97 2.21
N TYR A 55 -6.09 4.18 3.11
CA TYR A 55 -5.82 4.24 4.55
C TYR A 55 -4.70 3.26 4.92
N ASN A 56 -3.58 3.77 5.41
CA ASN A 56 -2.38 2.99 5.70
C ASN A 56 -2.13 2.93 7.22
N THR A 57 -1.80 1.74 7.76
CA THR A 57 -1.55 1.56 9.21
C THR A 57 -0.21 2.15 9.69
N LEU A 58 0.69 2.53 8.78
CA LEU A 58 1.99 3.13 9.12
C LEU A 58 1.81 4.44 9.90
N GLY A 59 2.33 4.45 11.13
CA GLY A 59 2.09 5.48 12.14
C GLY A 59 1.17 5.01 13.29
N GLN A 60 0.32 4.02 13.04
CA GLN A 60 -0.85 3.66 13.87
C GLN A 60 -0.81 2.22 14.42
N ASN A 61 -0.22 1.25 13.71
CA ASN A 61 0.05 -0.13 14.15
C ASN A 61 0.84 -0.92 13.07
N ASP A 62 1.35 -2.09 13.45
CA ASP A 62 2.06 -3.05 12.58
C ASP A 62 1.12 -3.90 11.70
N CYS A 63 -0.17 -3.56 11.62
CA CYS A 63 -1.23 -4.42 11.11
C CYS A 63 -1.27 -5.81 11.79
N PRO A 64 -1.72 -5.89 13.05
CA PRO A 64 -1.87 -7.15 13.80
C PRO A 64 -2.70 -8.17 13.00
N PRO A 65 -2.18 -9.39 12.68
CA PRO A 65 -2.90 -10.32 11.83
C PRO A 65 -4.28 -10.72 12.39
N ALA A 66 -4.42 -10.80 13.71
CA ALA A 66 -5.69 -11.15 14.36
C ALA A 66 -6.79 -10.08 14.24
N ILE A 67 -6.44 -8.84 13.90
CA ILE A 67 -7.39 -7.77 13.57
C ILE A 67 -7.60 -7.74 12.05
N TRP A 68 -6.50 -7.75 11.28
CA TRP A 68 -6.53 -7.71 9.82
C TRP A 68 -7.36 -8.84 9.19
N ASP A 69 -7.16 -10.07 9.66
CA ASP A 69 -7.85 -11.26 9.14
C ASP A 69 -9.29 -11.40 9.66
N ALA A 70 -9.73 -10.53 10.59
CA ALA A 70 -11.07 -10.52 11.15
C ALA A 70 -12.02 -9.50 10.48
N ILE A 71 -11.48 -8.52 9.76
CA ILE A 71 -12.26 -7.54 8.99
C ILE A 71 -12.99 -8.25 7.84
N ASP A 72 -14.33 -8.15 7.79
CA ASP A 72 -15.10 -8.52 6.58
C ASP A 72 -15.19 -7.30 5.65
N PRO A 73 -14.46 -7.28 4.51
CA PRO A 73 -14.49 -6.15 3.59
C PRO A 73 -15.87 -5.89 2.98
N LYS A 74 -16.80 -6.85 2.99
CA LYS A 74 -18.18 -6.64 2.51
C LYS A 74 -19.06 -5.98 3.56
N ALA A 75 -18.89 -6.34 4.83
CA ALA A 75 -19.53 -5.63 5.94
C ALA A 75 -19.00 -4.19 6.01
N LEU A 76 -17.68 -4.02 5.94
CA LEU A 76 -17.03 -2.72 5.98
C LEU A 76 -17.35 -1.83 4.78
N ALA A 77 -17.41 -2.37 3.56
CA ALA A 77 -17.86 -1.62 2.38
C ALA A 77 -19.30 -1.09 2.57
N LYS A 78 -20.19 -1.94 3.10
CA LYS A 78 -21.58 -1.58 3.37
C LYS A 78 -21.71 -0.50 4.47
N GLU A 79 -20.88 -0.54 5.51
CA GLU A 79 -20.82 0.50 6.54
C GLU A 79 -20.35 1.84 5.97
N LEU A 80 -19.26 1.83 5.20
CA LEU A 80 -18.67 3.02 4.61
C LEU A 80 -19.49 3.61 3.46
N GLY A 81 -20.45 2.87 2.90
CA GLY A 81 -21.17 3.26 1.67
C GLY A 81 -20.34 3.12 0.40
N ALA A 82 -19.31 2.26 0.42
CA ALA A 82 -18.46 1.93 -0.72
C ALA A 82 -19.07 0.80 -1.59
N GLU A 83 -18.67 0.71 -2.85
CA GLU A 83 -19.02 -0.41 -3.74
C GLU A 83 -18.23 -1.68 -3.31
N GLU A 84 -16.97 -1.51 -2.90
CA GLU A 84 -16.12 -2.55 -2.30
C GLU A 84 -15.04 -1.94 -1.38
N VAL A 85 -14.37 -2.78 -0.60
CA VAL A 85 -13.14 -2.43 0.14
C VAL A 85 -12.05 -3.40 -0.27
N VAL A 86 -10.95 -2.88 -0.83
CA VAL A 86 -9.79 -3.69 -1.22
C VAL A 86 -8.82 -3.77 -0.05
N MET A 87 -8.58 -5.00 0.41
CA MET A 87 -7.66 -5.33 1.51
C MET A 87 -6.24 -5.52 0.97
N ASN A 88 -5.45 -4.45 0.93
CA ASN A 88 -4.10 -4.43 0.36
C ASN A 88 -3.03 -4.73 1.44
N GLY A 89 -2.94 -5.98 1.89
CA GLY A 89 -1.89 -6.41 2.82
C GLY A 89 -2.03 -7.84 3.37
N PRO A 90 -1.11 -8.23 4.28
CA PRO A 90 -0.01 -7.43 4.81
C PRO A 90 1.11 -7.12 3.80
N ARG A 91 1.80 -6.00 4.05
CA ARG A 91 2.86 -5.41 3.21
C ARG A 91 4.06 -5.02 4.06
N PHE A 92 5.23 -4.93 3.45
CA PHE A 92 6.47 -4.52 4.12
C PHE A 92 7.21 -3.49 3.26
N TRP A 93 7.78 -2.47 3.90
CA TRP A 93 8.55 -1.46 3.17
C TRP A 93 9.92 -2.00 2.75
N VAL A 94 10.33 -1.69 1.52
CA VAL A 94 11.69 -1.92 1.03
C VAL A 94 12.55 -0.67 1.22
N MET A 95 11.92 0.51 1.19
CA MET A 95 12.57 1.81 1.46
C MET A 95 12.88 2.03 2.94
N ASP A 96 13.84 2.92 3.22
CA ASP A 96 14.39 3.10 4.57
C ASP A 96 13.72 4.21 5.37
N ARG A 97 13.16 5.24 4.71
CA ARG A 97 12.30 6.29 5.29
C ARG A 97 11.19 6.70 4.32
N ILE A 98 10.04 7.08 4.88
CA ILE A 98 8.99 7.84 4.22
C ILE A 98 9.02 9.27 4.78
N ILE A 99 8.78 10.29 3.96
CA ILE A 99 8.54 11.65 4.44
C ILE A 99 7.26 12.13 3.78
N ALA A 100 6.19 12.19 4.57
CA ALA A 100 4.91 12.76 4.16
C ALA A 100 4.94 14.28 4.33
N THR A 101 4.39 15.00 3.37
CA THR A 101 4.12 16.44 3.45
C THR A 101 2.69 16.73 3.02
N GLY A 102 2.21 17.96 3.22
CA GLY A 102 0.92 18.45 2.72
C GLY A 102 -0.23 17.45 2.90
N THR A 103 -0.94 17.17 1.81
CA THR A 103 -2.15 16.34 1.81
C THR A 103 -1.94 14.89 2.26
N THR A 104 -0.69 14.39 2.26
CA THR A 104 -0.36 13.03 2.73
C THR A 104 0.02 12.97 4.22
N LYS A 105 0.46 14.10 4.79
CA LYS A 105 0.73 14.22 6.24
C LYS A 105 -0.55 14.56 7.01
N ASP A 106 -1.34 15.49 6.47
CA ASP A 106 -2.54 16.04 7.12
C ASP A 106 -3.79 15.17 6.93
N GLY A 107 -3.61 13.89 6.55
CA GLY A 107 -4.68 12.96 6.24
C GLY A 107 -5.48 12.50 7.45
N ALA A 108 -6.78 12.27 7.26
CA ALA A 108 -7.65 11.81 8.35
C ALA A 108 -7.25 10.40 8.83
N THR A 109 -7.19 10.21 10.14
CA THR A 109 -7.07 8.88 10.75
C THR A 109 -8.47 8.36 11.09
N LYS A 110 -8.75 7.12 10.70
CA LYS A 110 -9.99 6.39 10.97
C LYS A 110 -9.65 5.05 11.64
N GLU A 111 -10.65 4.47 12.28
CA GLU A 111 -10.60 3.10 12.79
C GLU A 111 -11.50 2.21 11.92
N PHE A 112 -11.06 0.98 11.67
CA PHE A 112 -11.77 -0.03 10.89
C PHE A 112 -11.73 -1.35 11.67
N ASP A 113 -12.82 -1.72 12.34
CA ASP A 113 -12.90 -2.90 13.24
C ASP A 113 -11.72 -3.02 14.25
N GLY A 114 -11.33 -1.91 14.89
CA GLY A 114 -10.17 -1.86 15.80
C GLY A 114 -8.81 -1.60 15.12
N LEU A 115 -8.75 -1.56 13.79
CA LEU A 115 -7.55 -1.20 13.04
C LEU A 115 -7.49 0.30 12.75
N ALA A 116 -6.66 1.04 13.50
CA ALA A 116 -6.40 2.45 13.20
C ALA A 116 -5.53 2.60 11.93
N ALA A 117 -5.90 3.50 11.03
CA ALA A 117 -5.16 3.79 9.79
C ALA A 117 -5.39 5.23 9.30
N THR A 118 -4.35 5.82 8.70
CA THR A 118 -4.34 7.22 8.23
C THR A 118 -4.45 7.30 6.71
N GLN A 119 -5.29 8.17 6.17
CA GLN A 119 -5.42 8.42 4.73
C GLN A 119 -4.12 8.99 4.16
N ARG A 120 -3.49 8.32 3.19
CA ARG A 120 -2.20 8.74 2.59
C ARG A 120 -2.26 9.10 1.11
N ALA A 121 -3.31 8.71 0.41
CA ALA A 121 -3.51 9.05 -0.99
C ALA A 121 -4.99 8.94 -1.36
N THR A 122 -5.37 9.63 -2.43
CA THR A 122 -6.64 9.44 -3.12
C THR A 122 -6.35 9.20 -4.60
N LEU A 123 -7.00 8.21 -5.20
CA LEU A 123 -6.86 7.87 -6.62
C LEU A 123 -8.22 8.00 -7.30
N SER A 124 -8.24 8.55 -8.52
CA SER A 124 -9.41 8.54 -9.39
C SER A 124 -9.20 7.58 -10.55
N LEU A 125 -10.05 6.55 -10.66
CA LEU A 125 -9.97 5.53 -11.71
C LEU A 125 -11.24 5.55 -12.58
N PRO A 126 -11.13 5.50 -13.91
CA PRO A 126 -12.31 5.40 -14.78
C PRO A 126 -12.91 4.00 -14.70
N LEU A 127 -14.25 3.89 -14.81
CA LEU A 127 -15.01 2.62 -14.81
C LEU A 127 -14.37 1.50 -15.64
N ARG A 128 -13.75 1.84 -16.78
CA ARG A 128 -13.07 0.86 -17.66
C ARG A 128 -11.91 0.11 -16.97
N VAL A 129 -11.15 0.76 -16.08
CA VAL A 129 -10.01 0.13 -15.37
C VAL A 129 -10.49 -0.80 -14.26
N ILE A 130 -11.64 -0.49 -13.63
CA ILE A 130 -12.27 -1.36 -12.64
C ILE A 130 -12.90 -2.58 -13.33
N VAL A 131 -13.81 -2.36 -14.30
CA VAL A 131 -14.63 -3.42 -14.91
C VAL A 131 -13.83 -4.43 -15.76
N PHE A 132 -12.80 -3.98 -16.48
CA PHE A 132 -11.99 -4.86 -17.34
C PHE A 132 -10.62 -5.18 -16.73
N GLY A 133 -10.37 -4.73 -15.50
CA GLY A 133 -9.09 -4.81 -14.82
C GLY A 133 -7.96 -3.98 -15.47
N SER A 134 -6.87 -3.86 -14.73
CA SER A 134 -5.57 -3.47 -15.25
C SER A 134 -4.80 -4.69 -15.75
N ARG A 135 -4.12 -4.59 -16.90
CA ARG A 135 -3.06 -5.55 -17.24
C ARG A 135 -1.98 -5.54 -16.15
N PRO A 136 -1.38 -6.70 -15.80
CA PRO A 136 -0.17 -6.73 -14.98
C PRO A 136 0.89 -5.76 -15.51
N TYR A 137 1.67 -5.16 -14.62
CA TYR A 137 2.70 -4.16 -14.93
C TYR A 137 2.21 -2.90 -15.67
N SER A 138 0.89 -2.67 -15.80
CA SER A 138 0.39 -1.40 -16.33
C SER A 138 0.52 -0.26 -15.30
N GLU A 139 1.19 0.82 -15.71
CA GLU A 139 1.42 2.00 -14.89
C GLU A 139 0.15 2.62 -14.31
N LYS A 140 0.26 3.18 -13.09
CA LYS A 140 -0.75 4.05 -12.47
C LYS A 140 -0.06 5.32 -11.95
N THR A 141 -0.64 6.48 -12.23
CA THR A 141 -0.23 7.76 -11.63
C THR A 141 -1.02 7.96 -10.34
N ILE A 142 -0.32 8.32 -9.25
CA ILE A 142 -0.93 8.60 -7.94
C ILE A 142 -0.64 10.06 -7.57
N VAL A 143 -1.67 10.81 -7.15
CA VAL A 143 -1.49 12.15 -6.59
C VAL A 143 -1.14 12.01 -5.12
N ARG A 144 0.07 12.46 -4.73
CA ARG A 144 0.53 12.43 -3.34
C ARG A 144 1.72 13.35 -3.09
N ASP A 145 1.84 13.78 -1.84
CA ASP A 145 2.89 14.64 -1.31
C ASP A 145 3.85 13.77 -0.47
N THR A 146 4.76 13.04 -1.13
CA THR A 146 5.62 12.07 -0.42
C THR A 146 7.01 11.96 -1.03
N THR A 147 8.03 11.97 -0.18
CA THR A 147 9.41 11.57 -0.53
C THR A 147 9.69 10.17 0.02
N TYR A 148 10.26 9.29 -0.80
CA TYR A 148 10.80 8.00 -0.38
C TYR A 148 12.32 8.08 -0.35
N VAL A 149 12.94 7.50 0.68
CA VAL A 149 14.40 7.50 0.82
C VAL A 149 14.92 6.08 0.99
N TYR A 150 15.91 5.72 0.18
CA TYR A 150 16.71 4.51 0.30
C TYR A 150 18.11 4.95 0.75
N ASP A 151 18.68 4.29 1.76
CA ASP A 151 20.02 4.66 2.26
C ASP A 151 21.13 4.04 1.40
N ALA A 152 22.22 4.78 1.21
CA ALA A 152 23.40 4.30 0.51
C ALA A 152 23.98 3.04 1.19
N GLY A 153 24.36 2.05 0.38
CA GLY A 153 24.89 0.77 0.86
C GLY A 153 23.83 -0.29 1.22
N LYS A 154 22.54 0.03 1.14
CA LYS A 154 21.44 -0.94 1.25
C LYS A 154 20.88 -1.27 -0.15
N PRO A 155 20.29 -2.47 -0.37
CA PRO A 155 19.80 -2.86 -1.69
C PRO A 155 18.55 -2.06 -2.11
N VAL A 156 18.43 -1.83 -3.41
CA VAL A 156 17.17 -1.56 -4.11
C VAL A 156 16.88 -2.76 -5.01
N TYR A 157 15.60 -3.03 -5.26
CA TYR A 157 15.17 -4.04 -6.23
C TYR A 157 14.43 -3.34 -7.34
N GLU A 158 14.76 -3.65 -8.60
CA GLU A 158 14.31 -2.89 -9.77
C GLU A 158 13.68 -3.81 -10.80
N ILE A 159 12.69 -3.28 -11.53
CA ILE A 159 12.20 -3.86 -12.78
C ILE A 159 12.36 -2.82 -13.89
N THR A 160 12.61 -3.29 -15.11
CA THR A 160 12.75 -2.45 -16.31
C THR A 160 11.72 -2.89 -17.35
N ASP A 161 11.01 -1.94 -17.97
CA ASP A 161 10.05 -2.24 -19.04
C ASP A 161 10.72 -2.33 -20.44
N ASP A 162 9.94 -2.74 -21.44
CA ASP A 162 10.37 -2.85 -22.85
C ASP A 162 10.83 -1.50 -23.47
N ALA A 163 10.55 -0.38 -22.81
CA ALA A 163 10.97 0.96 -23.22
C ALA A 163 12.20 1.49 -22.45
N GLY A 164 12.72 0.72 -21.49
CA GLY A 164 13.88 1.10 -20.67
C GLY A 164 13.55 1.95 -19.44
N ASN A 165 12.27 2.10 -19.08
CA ASN A 165 11.88 2.76 -17.83
C ASN A 165 12.21 1.84 -16.64
N VAL A 166 12.94 2.35 -15.65
CA VAL A 166 13.31 1.61 -14.44
C VAL A 166 12.39 2.00 -13.27
N TYR A 167 11.86 1.00 -12.58
CA TYR A 167 10.95 1.16 -11.44
C TYR A 167 11.55 0.48 -10.20
N VAL A 168 11.77 1.25 -9.13
CA VAL A 168 12.25 0.74 -7.85
C VAL A 168 11.09 0.17 -7.02
N MET A 169 11.26 -1.04 -6.49
CA MET A 169 10.32 -1.70 -5.59
C MET A 169 10.19 -0.90 -4.29
N GLN A 170 9.03 -0.28 -4.08
CA GLN A 170 8.70 0.43 -2.85
C GLN A 170 8.45 -0.51 -1.67
N THR A 171 7.73 -1.60 -1.93
CA THR A 171 7.20 -2.54 -0.93
C THR A 171 7.12 -3.94 -1.53
N CYS A 172 7.38 -4.96 -0.71
CA CYS A 172 6.93 -6.33 -0.98
C CYS A 172 5.65 -6.61 -0.18
N ALA A 173 4.97 -7.73 -0.44
CA ALA A 173 3.74 -8.05 0.24
C ALA A 173 3.42 -9.55 0.30
N GLU A 174 3.17 -10.03 1.52
CA GLU A 174 2.53 -11.30 1.83
C GLU A 174 1.04 -11.23 1.43
N ILE A 175 0.72 -11.04 0.15
CA ILE A 175 -0.64 -11.23 -0.35
C ILE A 175 -0.72 -12.46 -1.26
N VAL A 176 0.11 -12.58 -2.31
CA VAL A 176 0.16 -13.82 -3.13
C VAL A 176 0.93 -14.92 -2.41
N ASP A 177 2.22 -14.68 -2.17
CA ASP A 177 3.12 -15.63 -1.52
C ASP A 177 3.21 -15.28 -0.02
N LYS A 178 2.74 -16.21 0.82
CA LYS A 178 2.70 -16.06 2.29
C LYS A 178 3.99 -16.46 3.00
N THR A 179 5.00 -16.83 2.22
CA THR A 179 6.36 -17.12 2.69
C THR A 179 7.39 -16.13 2.16
N LEU A 180 6.96 -15.09 1.41
CA LEU A 180 7.82 -14.11 0.77
C LEU A 180 8.58 -13.25 1.80
N ALA A 181 9.87 -13.50 1.97
CA ALA A 181 10.74 -12.70 2.83
C ALA A 181 11.39 -11.52 2.09
N MET A 182 12.00 -10.59 2.85
CA MET A 182 12.86 -9.53 2.29
C MET A 182 14.08 -10.07 1.54
N ASP A 183 14.56 -11.27 1.90
CA ASP A 183 15.74 -11.90 1.31
C ASP A 183 15.42 -12.59 -0.05
N ASP A 184 14.17 -12.99 -0.28
CA ASP A 184 13.70 -13.55 -1.56
C ASP A 184 13.72 -12.55 -2.71
N LEU A 185 13.68 -11.24 -2.40
CA LEU A 185 13.39 -10.18 -3.38
C LEU A 185 14.44 -10.10 -4.50
N ALA A 186 15.68 -10.51 -4.24
CA ALA A 186 16.73 -10.62 -5.24
C ALA A 186 16.52 -11.77 -6.25
N GLY A 187 15.75 -12.80 -5.88
CA GLY A 187 15.50 -13.99 -6.69
C GLY A 187 14.18 -13.97 -7.47
N LEU A 188 13.32 -12.97 -7.27
CA LEU A 188 11.97 -12.94 -7.84
C LEU A 188 11.91 -13.01 -9.37
N GLY A 189 12.91 -12.46 -10.08
CA GLY A 189 12.97 -12.50 -11.55
C GLY A 189 13.25 -13.87 -12.16
N ALA A 190 13.44 -14.92 -11.35
CA ALA A 190 13.68 -16.29 -11.78
C ALA A 190 12.55 -17.28 -11.38
N ARG A 191 11.41 -16.76 -10.88
CA ARG A 191 10.22 -17.53 -10.48
C ARG A 191 9.16 -17.57 -11.59
#